data_AF-A0A1G8FRC8-F1
#
_entry.id   AF-A0A1G8FRC8-F1
#
_cell.length_a   1.000
_cell.length_b   1.000
_cell.length_c   1.000
_cell.angle_alpha   90.00
_cell.angle_beta   90.00
_cell.angle_gamma   90.00
#
_symmetry.space_group_name_H-M   'P 1'
#
loop_
_entity.id
_entity.type
_entity.pdbx_description
1 polymer ?
#
loop_
_entity_poly.entity_id
_entity_poly.type
_entity_poly.pdbx_seq_one_letter_code
_entity_poly.pdbx_strand_id
1 'polypeptide(L)'
;MTILTENIVHKTFTQLTVASVLADYLVRNFPDCEYYSTYEAGFSGFRFHYEFLDLGINNIVINATDIPTTQKEMFHKKYFSTDLTLEWDEILQMYRQRFQIEFLYRDAKQFTGLNHCQARSEKKLHFHWNMCLTAINLANVKHWITLIDQEPDTDIPFSMSDIKTHYHNGLLLKRFISTFGINPELTKNNLVGG
;
A
#
# COMPACT_ATOMS: atom_id res chain seq x y z
N MET A 1 10.82 18.31 -0.59
CA MET A 1 11.22 17.49 -1.75
C MET A 1 12.57 17.99 -2.23
N THR A 2 13.49 17.08 -2.58
CA THR A 2 14.82 17.42 -3.13
C THR A 2 14.88 16.91 -4.55
N ILE A 3 15.21 17.78 -5.50
CA ILE A 3 15.40 17.42 -6.91
C ILE A 3 16.89 17.29 -7.19
N LEU A 4 17.27 16.13 -7.68
CA LEU A 4 18.63 15.80 -8.08
C LEU A 4 18.65 15.62 -9.60
N THR A 5 19.64 16.21 -10.26
CA THR A 5 19.99 15.95 -11.67
C THR A 5 21.33 15.22 -11.69
N GLU A 6 21.70 14.57 -12.80
CA GLU A 6 22.88 13.67 -12.89
C GLU A 6 24.16 14.23 -12.25
N ASN A 7 24.37 15.54 -12.34
CA ASN A 7 25.60 16.19 -11.89
C ASN A 7 25.41 17.21 -10.75
N ILE A 8 24.17 17.59 -10.39
CA ILE A 8 23.91 18.73 -9.48
C ILE A 8 22.62 18.52 -8.65
N VAL A 9 22.68 18.89 -7.36
CA VAL A 9 21.50 19.10 -6.51
C VAL A 9 20.79 20.37 -6.99
N HIS A 10 19.67 20.24 -7.70
CA HIS A 10 19.02 21.38 -8.33
C HIS A 10 18.37 22.31 -7.30
N LYS A 11 17.49 21.76 -6.46
CA LYS A 11 16.76 22.55 -5.46
C LYS A 11 16.10 21.67 -4.40
N THR A 12 16.12 22.12 -3.15
CA THR A 12 15.26 21.61 -2.08
C THR A 12 14.17 22.63 -1.81
N PHE A 13 12.92 22.20 -1.83
CA PHE A 13 11.79 23.09 -1.53
C PHE A 13 10.62 22.34 -0.91
N THR A 14 9.76 23.09 -0.24
CA THR A 14 8.52 22.61 0.37
C THR A 14 7.40 22.75 -0.64
N GLN A 15 6.66 21.66 -0.88
CA GLN A 15 5.50 21.62 -1.76
C GLN A 15 4.41 20.77 -1.08
N LEU A 16 3.15 21.07 -1.40
CA LEU A 16 1.99 20.25 -1.02
C LEU A 16 2.18 18.81 -1.50
N THR A 17 1.88 17.85 -0.64
CA THR A 17 1.99 16.40 -0.91
C THR A 17 0.89 15.95 -1.88
N VAL A 18 0.98 16.37 -3.14
CA VAL A 18 0.08 16.02 -4.24
C VAL A 18 0.94 15.64 -5.45
N ALA A 19 0.72 14.46 -6.01
CA ALA A 19 1.58 13.91 -7.05
C ALA A 19 1.50 14.70 -8.36
N SER A 20 0.30 15.11 -8.76
CA SER A 20 0.07 15.92 -9.97
C SER A 20 0.84 17.23 -9.98
N VAL A 21 0.86 17.95 -8.85
CA VAL A 21 1.59 19.22 -8.72
C VAL A 21 3.09 19.00 -8.95
N LEU A 22 3.62 17.85 -8.55
CA LEU A 22 5.02 17.52 -8.79
C LEU A 22 5.27 17.15 -10.25
N ALA A 23 4.41 16.33 -10.85
CA ALA A 23 4.52 15.97 -12.26
C ALA A 23 4.50 17.22 -13.16
N ASP A 24 3.55 18.13 -12.93
CA ASP A 24 3.45 19.40 -13.66
C ASP A 24 4.72 20.24 -13.52
N TYR A 25 5.31 20.28 -12.31
CA TYR A 25 6.57 20.99 -12.08
C TYR A 25 7.73 20.35 -12.86
N LEU A 26 7.85 19.02 -12.83
CA LEU A 26 8.94 18.32 -13.50
C LEU A 26 8.87 18.47 -15.01
N VAL A 27 7.69 18.28 -15.60
CA VAL A 27 7.46 18.45 -17.05
C VAL A 27 7.74 19.89 -17.49
N ARG A 28 7.33 20.88 -16.69
CA ARG A 28 7.53 22.29 -17.03
C ARG A 28 8.99 22.74 -16.97
N ASN A 29 9.76 22.23 -16.01
CA ASN A 29 11.13 22.71 -15.77
C ASN A 29 12.22 21.80 -16.38
N PHE A 30 11.90 20.52 -16.62
CA PHE A 30 12.81 19.51 -17.13
C PHE A 30 12.11 18.65 -18.19
N PRO A 31 11.66 19.24 -19.32
CA PRO A 31 10.98 18.48 -20.36
C PRO A 31 11.87 17.37 -20.94
N ASP A 32 11.24 16.34 -21.50
CA ASP A 32 11.90 15.20 -22.17
C ASP A 32 12.90 14.42 -21.30
N CYS A 33 12.74 14.47 -19.98
CA CYS A 33 13.56 13.74 -19.02
C CYS A 33 12.81 12.52 -18.46
N GLU A 34 13.56 11.49 -18.10
CA GLU A 34 13.01 10.38 -17.33
C GLU A 34 13.03 10.73 -15.84
N TYR A 35 11.87 10.71 -15.20
CA TYR A 35 11.74 11.13 -13.81
C TYR A 35 11.78 9.95 -12.87
N TYR A 36 12.66 10.01 -11.88
CA TYR A 36 12.70 9.06 -10.77
C TYR A 36 12.37 9.77 -9.48
N SER A 37 11.47 9.20 -8.68
CA SER A 37 11.19 9.67 -7.33
C SER A 37 11.41 8.57 -6.32
N THR A 38 11.67 8.96 -5.08
CA THR A 38 11.88 7.98 -4.01
C THR A 38 11.27 8.48 -2.72
N TYR A 39 10.60 7.61 -1.97
CA TYR A 39 10.06 7.95 -0.66
C TYR A 39 10.07 6.77 0.31
N GLU A 40 10.00 7.09 1.60
CA GLU A 40 10.03 6.12 2.69
C GLU A 40 8.72 5.32 2.80
N ALA A 41 8.86 3.99 2.79
CA ALA A 41 7.81 2.98 2.93
C ALA A 41 7.15 2.97 4.32
N GLY A 42 6.61 4.09 4.79
CA GLY A 42 6.08 4.24 6.15
C GLY A 42 5.24 5.50 6.34
N PHE A 43 5.53 6.53 5.54
CA PHE A 43 5.05 7.87 5.78
C PHE A 43 3.75 8.20 5.02
N SER A 44 3.67 7.87 3.73
CA SER A 44 2.64 8.39 2.81
C SER A 44 1.67 7.33 2.27
N GLY A 45 1.87 6.04 2.57
CA GLY A 45 1.09 4.95 1.95
C GLY A 45 1.47 4.71 0.48
N PHE A 46 0.89 3.71 -0.18
CA PHE A 46 1.24 3.34 -1.56
C PHE A 46 0.46 4.07 -2.64
N ARG A 47 -0.63 4.75 -2.27
CA ARG A 47 -1.42 5.52 -3.23
C ARG A 47 -0.56 6.48 -4.04
N PHE A 48 0.36 7.18 -3.38
CA PHE A 48 1.30 8.07 -4.07
C PHE A 48 2.26 7.33 -4.98
N HIS A 49 2.64 6.08 -4.67
CA HIS A 49 3.49 5.31 -5.56
C HIS A 49 2.80 5.04 -6.89
N TYR A 50 1.57 4.52 -6.85
CA TYR A 50 0.78 4.28 -8.05
C TYR A 50 0.44 5.59 -8.78
N GLU A 51 0.05 6.63 -8.05
CA GLU A 51 -0.25 7.94 -8.63
C GLU A 51 0.96 8.57 -9.33
N PHE A 52 2.18 8.37 -8.81
CA PHE A 52 3.40 8.81 -9.50
C PHE A 52 3.69 8.00 -10.76
N LEU A 53 3.52 6.67 -10.72
CA LEU A 53 3.69 5.82 -11.90
C LEU A 53 2.70 6.20 -13.01
N ASP A 54 1.43 6.43 -12.67
CA ASP A 54 0.39 6.88 -13.61
C ASP A 54 0.73 8.24 -14.27
N LEU A 55 1.49 9.08 -13.57
CA LEU A 55 1.95 10.38 -14.06
C LEU A 55 3.29 10.30 -14.82
N GLY A 56 3.81 9.10 -15.09
CA GLY A 56 5.07 8.89 -15.81
C GLY A 56 6.32 9.16 -14.96
N ILE A 57 6.20 9.12 -13.63
CA ILE A 57 7.32 9.24 -12.70
C ILE A 57 7.63 7.84 -12.15
N ASN A 58 8.83 7.34 -12.45
CA ASN A 58 9.35 6.06 -11.94
C ASN A 58 9.61 6.17 -10.44
N ASN A 59 8.60 5.83 -9.64
CA ASN A 59 8.68 6.00 -8.20
C ASN A 59 9.18 4.74 -7.50
N ILE A 60 10.21 4.87 -6.68
CA ILE A 60 10.82 3.78 -5.93
C ILE A 60 10.42 3.92 -4.46
N VAL A 61 9.79 2.87 -3.92
CA VAL A 61 9.50 2.77 -2.49
C VAL A 61 10.75 2.23 -1.81
N ILE A 62 11.38 3.04 -0.96
CA ILE A 62 12.55 2.61 -0.20
C ILE A 62 12.19 2.48 1.26
N ASN A 63 12.84 1.54 1.91
CA ASN A 63 12.74 1.40 3.34
C ASN A 63 13.63 2.45 4.01
N ALA A 64 13.17 3.03 5.12
CA ALA A 64 13.89 4.05 5.91
C ALA A 64 15.30 3.59 6.29
N THR A 65 15.44 2.33 6.69
CA THR A 65 16.71 1.68 7.06
C THR A 65 17.62 1.42 5.85
N ASP A 66 17.10 1.61 4.63
CA ASP A 66 17.90 1.60 3.40
C ASP A 66 18.42 2.98 3.01
N ILE A 67 17.88 4.06 3.58
CA ILE A 67 18.35 5.43 3.37
C ILE A 67 19.47 5.70 4.37
N PRO A 68 20.71 5.94 3.91
CA PRO A 68 21.74 6.43 4.80
C PRO A 68 21.42 7.87 5.21
N THR A 69 20.90 8.03 6.42
CA THR A 69 20.60 9.30 7.10
C THR A 69 21.77 9.83 7.92
N THR A 70 22.78 9.00 8.20
CA THR A 70 24.04 9.41 8.86
C THR A 70 25.29 8.92 8.12
N GLN A 71 26.43 9.62 8.25
CA GLN A 71 27.74 9.20 7.66
C GLN A 71 28.15 7.77 8.06
N LYS A 72 27.63 7.26 9.19
CA LYS A 72 27.86 5.90 9.68
C LYS A 72 27.08 4.82 8.91
N GLU A 73 25.98 5.20 8.25
CA GLU A 73 25.12 4.31 7.44
C GLU A 73 25.62 4.16 5.99
N MET A 74 26.66 4.90 5.59
CA MET A 74 27.42 4.63 4.36
C MET A 74 28.28 3.35 4.46
N PHE A 75 28.33 2.68 5.61
CA PHE A 75 29.13 1.48 5.85
C PHE A 75 28.28 0.21 5.84
N HIS A 76 28.76 -0.80 5.09
CA HIS A 76 28.44 -2.23 5.09
C HIS A 76 27.30 -2.68 6.04
N LYS A 77 26.13 -3.02 5.49
CA LYS A 77 25.03 -3.67 6.24
C LYS A 77 25.44 -5.10 6.58
N LYS A 78 25.32 -5.48 7.85
CA LYS A 78 25.59 -6.84 8.32
C LYS A 78 24.28 -7.54 8.64
N TYR A 79 24.03 -8.63 7.94
CA TYR A 79 22.90 -9.51 8.19
C TYR A 79 23.39 -10.72 8.97
N PHE A 80 22.60 -11.16 9.95
CA PHE A 80 22.91 -12.31 10.79
C PHE A 80 21.71 -13.25 10.79
N SER A 81 22.00 -14.55 10.87
CA SER A 81 21.04 -15.62 11.08
C SER A 81 21.51 -16.51 12.23
N THR A 82 20.58 -17.03 13.02
CA THR A 82 20.87 -18.08 14.00
C THR A 82 20.96 -19.46 13.35
N ASP A 83 20.35 -19.61 12.17
CA ASP A 83 20.45 -20.81 11.34
C ASP A 83 21.67 -20.70 10.45
N LEU A 84 22.60 -21.64 10.63
CA LEU A 84 23.87 -21.71 9.90
C LEU A 84 23.75 -22.46 8.56
N THR A 85 22.57 -23.02 8.27
CA THR A 85 22.31 -23.75 7.01
C THR A 85 21.82 -22.85 5.88
N LEU A 86 21.40 -21.63 6.20
CA LEU A 86 20.89 -20.67 5.23
C LEU A 86 22.02 -20.02 4.42
N GLU A 87 21.83 -19.95 3.12
CA GLU A 87 22.72 -19.22 2.22
C GLU A 87 22.52 -17.70 2.36
N TRP A 88 23.53 -16.94 1.94
CA TRP A 88 23.54 -15.48 2.14
C TRP A 88 22.40 -14.77 1.39
N ASP A 89 21.97 -15.30 0.24
CA ASP A 89 20.90 -14.74 -0.57
C ASP A 89 19.52 -15.02 0.04
N GLU A 90 19.33 -16.17 0.68
CA GLU A 90 18.13 -16.49 1.46
C GLU A 90 17.99 -15.54 2.65
N ILE A 91 19.09 -15.35 3.39
CA ILE A 91 19.13 -14.39 4.51
C ILE A 91 18.77 -12.99 3.98
N LEU A 92 19.40 -12.54 2.90
CA LEU A 92 19.12 -11.24 2.31
C LEU A 92 17.66 -11.12 1.85
N GLN A 93 17.09 -12.17 1.24
CA GLN A 93 15.70 -12.21 0.80
C GLN A 93 14.74 -12.10 1.99
N MET A 94 14.99 -12.82 3.09
CA MET A 94 14.20 -12.71 4.32
C MET A 94 14.22 -11.29 4.88
N TYR A 95 15.40 -10.65 4.94
CA TYR A 95 15.52 -9.27 5.41
C TYR A 95 14.82 -8.26 4.49
N ARG A 96 14.83 -8.49 3.17
CA ARG A 96 14.05 -7.68 2.20
C ARG A 96 12.55 -7.86 2.38
N GLN A 97 12.10 -9.10 2.57
CA GLN A 97 10.70 -9.43 2.80
C GLN A 97 10.18 -8.94 4.16
N ARG A 98 11.07 -8.60 5.11
CA ARG A 98 10.68 -8.05 6.41
C ARG A 98 9.78 -6.81 6.30
N PHE A 99 9.91 -6.01 5.24
CA PHE A 99 9.05 -4.84 5.03
C PHE A 99 7.60 -5.19 4.73
N GLN A 100 7.34 -6.38 4.18
CA GLN A 100 6.00 -6.82 3.86
C GLN A 100 5.10 -6.86 5.11
N ILE A 101 5.67 -7.18 6.27
CA ILE A 101 4.93 -7.20 7.54
C ILE A 101 4.48 -5.80 7.97
N GLU A 102 5.19 -4.75 7.59
CA GLU A 102 4.84 -3.37 7.96
C GLU A 102 3.56 -2.93 7.26
N PHE A 103 3.33 -3.38 6.02
CA PHE A 103 2.09 -3.13 5.29
C PHE A 103 0.90 -3.84 5.94
N LEU A 104 1.08 -5.10 6.34
CA LEU A 104 0.07 -5.83 7.10
C LEU A 104 -0.33 -5.08 8.38
N TYR A 105 0.64 -4.62 9.17
CA TYR A 105 0.36 -3.85 10.38
C TYR A 105 -0.25 -2.48 10.10
N ARG A 106 0.20 -1.77 9.06
CA ARG A 106 -0.36 -0.47 8.66
C ARG A 106 -1.84 -0.61 8.31
N ASP A 107 -2.17 -1.55 7.44
CA ASP A 107 -3.54 -1.76 6.98
C ASP A 107 -4.43 -2.26 8.11
N ALA A 108 -3.90 -3.14 8.98
CA ALA A 108 -4.65 -3.58 10.15
C ALA A 108 -4.98 -2.42 11.10
N LYS A 109 -4.03 -1.50 11.32
CA LYS A 109 -4.28 -0.28 12.13
C LYS A 109 -5.32 0.63 11.48
N GLN A 110 -5.22 0.87 10.18
CA GLN A 110 -6.07 1.83 9.46
C GLN A 110 -7.48 1.29 9.16
N PHE A 111 -7.61 0.01 8.81
CA PHE A 111 -8.83 -0.53 8.23
C PHE A 111 -9.56 -1.55 9.08
N THR A 112 -8.85 -2.38 9.86
CA THR A 112 -9.47 -3.43 10.70
C THR A 112 -9.51 -3.09 12.18
N GLY A 113 -8.88 -1.98 12.59
CA GLY A 113 -8.98 -1.45 13.95
C GLY A 113 -8.07 -2.14 14.95
N LEU A 114 -6.87 -2.52 14.53
CA LEU A 114 -5.87 -3.17 15.39
C LEU A 114 -5.63 -2.42 16.72
N ASN A 115 -5.67 -1.08 16.68
CA ASN A 115 -5.46 -0.20 17.83
C ASN A 115 -6.75 0.19 18.59
N HIS A 116 -7.93 -0.26 18.14
CA HIS A 116 -9.21 0.17 18.73
C HIS A 116 -9.65 -0.70 19.90
N CYS A 117 -9.02 -1.86 20.13
CA CYS A 117 -9.42 -2.73 21.24
C CYS A 117 -8.99 -2.14 22.59
N GLN A 118 -9.98 -1.99 23.47
CA GLN A 118 -9.79 -1.46 24.83
C GLN A 118 -9.94 -2.56 25.90
N ALA A 119 -9.90 -3.83 25.49
CA ALA A 119 -10.00 -4.95 26.42
C ALA A 119 -8.76 -5.00 27.35
N ARG A 120 -8.98 -5.34 28.62
CA ARG A 120 -7.90 -5.48 29.63
C ARG A 120 -7.47 -6.93 29.88
N SER A 121 -8.11 -7.88 29.20
CA SER A 121 -7.78 -9.30 29.32
C SER A 121 -6.84 -9.69 28.18
N GLU A 122 -5.74 -10.33 28.54
CA GLU A 122 -4.75 -10.87 27.61
C GLU A 122 -5.41 -11.72 26.50
N LYS A 123 -6.24 -12.69 26.87
CA LYS A 123 -6.95 -13.56 25.90
C LYS A 123 -7.79 -12.76 24.90
N LYS A 124 -8.46 -11.68 25.36
CA LYS A 124 -9.29 -10.84 24.50
C LYS A 124 -8.45 -9.97 23.56
N LEU A 125 -7.30 -9.48 24.03
CA LEU A 125 -6.34 -8.74 23.21
C LEU A 125 -5.75 -9.63 22.11
N HIS A 126 -5.27 -10.83 22.47
CA HIS A 126 -4.76 -11.81 21.49
C HIS A 126 -5.80 -12.15 20.44
N PHE A 127 -7.03 -12.45 20.86
CA PHE A 127 -8.11 -12.72 19.92
C PHE A 127 -8.35 -11.55 18.98
N HIS A 128 -8.42 -10.31 19.50
CA HIS A 128 -8.62 -9.11 18.68
C HIS A 128 -7.52 -8.91 17.65
N TRP A 129 -6.25 -8.99 18.06
CA TRP A 129 -5.12 -8.80 17.14
C TRP A 129 -5.10 -9.88 16.06
N ASN A 130 -5.30 -11.14 16.44
CA ASN A 130 -5.36 -12.26 15.49
C ASN A 130 -6.50 -12.07 14.49
N MET A 131 -7.69 -11.64 14.95
CA MET A 131 -8.81 -11.34 14.07
C MET A 131 -8.53 -10.17 13.12
N CYS A 132 -7.92 -9.09 13.61
CA CYS A 132 -7.58 -7.93 12.78
C CYS A 132 -6.60 -8.29 11.66
N LEU A 133 -5.56 -9.07 11.97
CA LEU A 133 -4.56 -9.52 11.00
C LEU A 133 -5.15 -10.56 10.03
N THR A 134 -5.95 -11.50 10.55
CA THR A 134 -6.64 -12.52 9.73
C THR A 134 -7.60 -11.87 8.74
N ALA A 135 -8.31 -10.81 9.13
CA ALA A 135 -9.21 -10.10 8.24
C ALA A 135 -8.48 -9.47 7.03
N ILE A 136 -7.25 -8.95 7.22
CA ILE A 136 -6.42 -8.45 6.11
C ILE A 136 -6.01 -9.62 5.19
N ASN A 137 -5.54 -10.73 5.76
CA ASN A 137 -5.14 -11.90 4.98
C ASN A 137 -6.33 -12.47 4.19
N LEU A 138 -7.52 -12.52 4.77
CA LEU A 138 -8.73 -12.96 4.09
C LEU A 138 -9.11 -12.02 2.94
N ALA A 139 -8.97 -10.71 3.13
CA ALA A 139 -9.21 -9.73 2.07
C ALA A 139 -8.21 -9.91 0.92
N ASN A 140 -6.92 -10.09 1.21
CA ASN A 140 -5.88 -10.40 0.22
C ASN A 140 -6.23 -11.65 -0.60
N VAL A 141 -6.52 -12.78 0.07
CA VAL A 141 -6.84 -14.04 -0.62
C VAL A 141 -8.07 -13.89 -1.52
N LYS A 142 -9.13 -13.25 -1.00
CA LYS A 142 -10.40 -13.17 -1.70
C LYS A 142 -10.42 -12.19 -2.87
N HIS A 143 -9.74 -11.06 -2.73
CA HIS A 143 -9.86 -9.95 -3.70
C HIS A 143 -8.62 -9.76 -4.55
N TRP A 144 -7.46 -10.26 -4.14
CA TRP A 144 -6.21 -10.03 -4.86
C TRP A 144 -5.69 -11.30 -5.51
N ILE A 145 -5.53 -12.38 -4.72
CA ILE A 145 -5.04 -13.66 -5.25
C ILE A 145 -6.01 -14.20 -6.31
N THR A 146 -7.32 -14.10 -6.07
CA THR A 146 -8.32 -14.54 -7.06
C THR A 146 -8.25 -13.77 -8.38
N LEU A 147 -7.83 -12.49 -8.36
CA LEU A 147 -7.68 -11.69 -9.58
C LEU A 147 -6.38 -12.03 -10.31
N ILE A 148 -5.27 -12.20 -9.59
CA ILE A 148 -3.99 -12.63 -10.18
C ILE A 148 -4.11 -14.02 -10.81
N ASP A 149 -4.83 -14.95 -10.17
CA ASP A 149 -5.05 -16.29 -10.74
C ASP A 149 -5.85 -16.25 -12.05
N GLN A 150 -6.72 -15.24 -12.21
CA GLN A 150 -7.52 -15.05 -13.44
C GLN A 150 -6.73 -14.31 -14.52
N GLU A 151 -5.91 -13.33 -14.13
CA GLU A 151 -5.12 -12.48 -15.02
C GLU A 151 -3.67 -12.36 -14.51
N PRO A 152 -2.83 -13.39 -14.75
CA PRO A 152 -1.48 -13.46 -14.18
C PRO A 152 -0.49 -12.45 -14.76
N ASP A 153 -0.76 -11.90 -15.95
CA ASP A 153 0.09 -10.90 -16.61
C ASP A 153 -0.34 -9.45 -16.28
N THR A 154 -1.42 -9.25 -15.53
CA THR A 154 -1.89 -7.92 -15.15
C THR A 154 -1.29 -7.52 -13.80
N ASP A 155 -0.66 -6.33 -13.73
CA ASP A 155 -0.22 -5.76 -12.45
C ASP A 155 -1.43 -5.17 -11.70
N ILE A 156 -2.05 -5.99 -10.87
CA ILE A 156 -3.23 -5.60 -10.09
C ILE A 156 -2.78 -5.21 -8.68
N PRO A 157 -2.79 -3.92 -8.31
CA PRO A 157 -2.39 -3.49 -6.97
C PRO A 157 -3.45 -3.85 -5.92
N PHE A 158 -3.01 -4.33 -4.75
CA PHE A 158 -3.91 -4.54 -3.61
C PHE A 158 -4.19 -3.23 -2.87
N SER A 159 -5.47 -2.94 -2.60
CA SER A 159 -5.90 -1.77 -1.84
C SER A 159 -6.99 -2.13 -0.84
N MET A 160 -6.62 -2.18 0.45
CA MET A 160 -7.58 -2.46 1.53
C MET A 160 -8.63 -1.34 1.67
N SER A 161 -8.29 -0.10 1.27
CA SER A 161 -9.23 1.03 1.26
C SER A 161 -10.38 0.82 0.29
N ASP A 162 -10.09 0.31 -0.91
CA ASP A 162 -11.10 0.10 -1.95
C ASP A 162 -12.02 -1.07 -1.58
N ILE A 163 -11.43 -2.16 -1.06
CA ILE A 163 -12.18 -3.29 -0.53
C ILE A 163 -13.14 -2.84 0.57
N LYS A 164 -12.63 -2.07 1.55
CA LYS A 164 -13.45 -1.55 2.65
C LYS A 164 -14.59 -0.67 2.12
N THR A 165 -14.30 0.21 1.17
CA THR A 165 -15.28 1.11 0.55
C THR A 165 -16.36 0.33 -0.18
N HIS A 166 -15.98 -0.70 -0.95
CA HIS A 166 -16.91 -1.59 -1.64
C HIS A 166 -17.88 -2.26 -0.66
N TYR A 167 -17.38 -2.86 0.42
CA TYR A 167 -18.24 -3.49 1.43
C TYR A 167 -19.11 -2.48 2.18
N HIS A 168 -18.57 -1.30 2.49
CA HIS A 168 -19.34 -0.25 3.16
C HIS A 168 -20.52 0.23 2.30
N ASN A 169 -20.27 0.51 1.02
CA ASN A 169 -21.30 0.93 0.07
C ASN A 169 -22.36 -0.16 -0.14
N GLY A 170 -21.93 -1.42 -0.28
CA GLY A 170 -22.85 -2.56 -0.38
C GLY A 170 -23.74 -2.71 0.86
N LEU A 171 -23.19 -2.49 2.06
CA LEU A 171 -23.95 -2.50 3.30
C LEU A 171 -24.97 -1.35 3.37
N LEU A 172 -24.57 -0.13 2.98
CA LEU A 172 -25.46 1.03 2.93
C LEU A 172 -26.61 0.82 1.95
N LEU A 173 -26.33 0.31 0.75
CA LEU A 173 -27.35 0.00 -0.26
C LEU A 173 -28.33 -1.05 0.25
N LYS A 174 -27.84 -2.16 0.83
CA LYS A 174 -28.70 -3.18 1.43
C LYS A 174 -29.59 -2.59 2.52
N ARG A 175 -29.04 -1.73 3.38
CA ARG A 175 -29.80 -1.07 4.45
C ARG A 175 -30.82 -0.08 3.90
N PHE A 176 -30.49 0.66 2.84
CA PHE A 176 -31.41 1.56 2.17
C PHE A 176 -32.61 0.78 1.61
N ILE A 177 -32.33 -0.25 0.80
CA ILE A 177 -33.36 -1.12 0.20
C ILE A 177 -34.25 -1.74 1.29
N SER A 178 -33.66 -2.27 2.36
CA SER A 178 -34.42 -2.89 3.45
C SER A 178 -35.27 -1.89 4.24
N THR A 179 -34.76 -0.68 4.48
CA THR A 179 -35.47 0.33 5.29
C THR A 179 -36.63 0.95 4.52
N PHE A 180 -36.48 1.14 3.21
CA PHE A 180 -37.52 1.72 2.35
C PHE A 180 -38.45 0.66 1.72
N GLY A 181 -38.25 -0.63 2.01
CA GLY A 181 -39.08 -1.71 1.48
C GLY A 181 -39.04 -1.83 -0.06
N ILE A 182 -37.97 -1.33 -0.68
CA ILE A 182 -37.80 -1.39 -2.14
C ILE A 182 -37.51 -2.85 -2.47
N ASN A 183 -38.31 -3.48 -3.33
CA ASN A 183 -38.02 -4.84 -3.78
C ASN A 183 -36.88 -4.78 -4.82
N PRO A 184 -35.68 -5.35 -4.55
CA PRO A 184 -34.56 -5.30 -5.48
C PRO A 184 -34.81 -6.11 -6.77
N GLU A 185 -35.74 -7.07 -6.72
CA GLU A 185 -36.09 -7.99 -7.82
C GLU A 185 -37.34 -7.54 -8.60
N LEU A 186 -37.59 -6.24 -8.72
CA LEU A 186 -38.67 -5.75 -9.57
C LEU A 186 -38.36 -6.04 -11.05
N THR A 187 -39.34 -6.56 -11.78
CA THR A 187 -39.26 -7.00 -13.19
C THR A 187 -38.71 -5.94 -14.16
N LYS A 188 -38.70 -4.65 -13.77
CA LYS A 188 -38.12 -3.55 -14.55
C LYS A 188 -36.59 -3.61 -14.68
N ASN A 189 -35.86 -4.29 -13.78
CA ASN A 189 -34.40 -4.41 -13.88
C ASN A 189 -33.93 -5.52 -14.83
N ASN A 190 -34.84 -6.38 -15.31
CA ASN A 190 -34.54 -7.49 -16.22
C ASN A 190 -34.89 -7.19 -17.69
N LEU A 191 -35.10 -5.93 -18.04
CA LEU A 191 -35.30 -5.50 -19.43
C LEU A 191 -34.23 -4.47 -19.76
N VAL A 192 -33.09 -4.93 -20.29
CA VAL A 192 -32.53 -4.60 -21.62
C VAL A 192 -31.17 -5.32 -21.71
N GLY A 193 -31.23 -6.61 -22.04
CA GLY A 193 -30.20 -7.27 -22.83
C GLY A 193 -30.81 -7.49 -24.21
N GLY A 194 -30.38 -6.70 -25.19
CA GLY A 194 -30.81 -6.72 -26.59
C GLY A 194 -29.91 -5.80 -27.39
#